data_AF-A0A8J2REF0-F1
#
_entry.id   AF-A0A8J2REF0-F1
#
_cell.length_a   1.000
_cell.length_b   1.000
_cell.length_c   1.000
_cell.angle_alpha   90.00
_cell.angle_beta   90.00
_cell.angle_gamma   90.00
#
_symmetry.space_group_name_H-M   'P 1'
#
loop_
_entity.id
_entity.type
_entity.pdbx_description
1 polymer ?
#
loop_
_entity_poly.entity_id
_entity_poly.type
_entity_poly.pdbx_seq_one_letter_code
_entity_poly.pdbx_strand_id
1 'polypeptide(L)'
;MEKTPAFTIENFIESWNGAFPNHPLTAADLKKPLEVMKALLAIFDRLDIDREAILKPPPEENRTESLMYYWDLLPVINMTRVINRFVSEMPQVGATISIIHLLQPTVTTSHSILLLLVNLMLFNEDRLRDIAPYEEELFAKTNQVKLLEDKRDKLIILLNEQAEEKGKRSERLEKLDQDIKIYEEELKQENEALVEDKLELETAENEHRRTQTILEQKKTHRDTLLAEVEKKKALRVYDAEDIKAQAEQAARNVQDAEKKLNDLKTTLMQKENSLKNLQTIKPNLDTANNLLYEMSKLMESVREYETGDLEADSKDGELEVLNTELSELEVQLQELKTAREEEGQKMRENNMKRQREREILISNLHEAEERDRKYQEQSIRDTQRIEELKKAIQKYEQEKTDCLAQIDKIKDDFTNGLPSCSGLESSGPSQLRASFLTVAHLLLRNVPSALALKFLLTDSFLAVIRFCRGLTHFGSVEVSPNPEMYFNGPSELRKISKE
;
A
#
# COMPACT_ATOMS: atom_id res chain seq x y z
N MET A 1 -81.75 49.52 1.48
CA MET A 1 -81.80 49.27 2.94
C MET A 1 -83.08 48.50 3.22
N GLU A 2 -83.00 47.18 3.13
CA GLU A 2 -84.05 46.32 3.68
C GLU A 2 -84.12 46.58 5.17
N LYS A 3 -85.31 46.89 5.69
CA LYS A 3 -85.53 47.03 7.13
C LYS A 3 -85.20 45.67 7.74
N THR A 4 -84.09 45.59 8.48
CA THR A 4 -83.81 44.46 9.36
C THR A 4 -85.06 44.25 10.22
N PRO A 5 -85.73 43.09 10.16
CA PRO A 5 -86.92 42.86 10.96
C PRO A 5 -86.55 43.06 12.43
N ALA A 6 -87.40 43.78 13.17
CA ALA A 6 -87.22 43.88 14.61
C ALA A 6 -87.19 42.45 15.17
N PHE A 7 -86.14 42.09 15.91
CA PHE A 7 -86.07 40.78 16.57
C PHE A 7 -87.13 40.76 17.68
N THR A 8 -88.29 40.24 17.34
CA THR A 8 -89.36 39.97 18.30
C THR A 8 -89.05 38.67 19.06
N ILE A 9 -89.69 38.49 20.21
CA ILE A 9 -89.54 37.27 21.02
C ILE A 9 -89.98 36.04 20.21
N GLU A 10 -91.01 36.18 19.37
CA GLU A 10 -91.53 35.13 18.51
C GLU A 10 -90.49 34.70 17.46
N ASN A 11 -89.84 35.66 16.78
CA ASN A 11 -88.80 35.38 15.80
C ASN A 11 -87.58 34.70 16.45
N PHE A 12 -87.22 35.12 17.67
CA PHE A 12 -86.15 34.47 18.42
C PHE A 12 -86.51 33.03 18.78
N ILE A 13 -87.73 32.76 19.25
CA ILE A 13 -88.18 31.41 19.61
C ILE A 13 -88.20 30.49 18.38
N GLU A 14 -88.67 30.99 17.23
CA GLU A 14 -88.65 30.22 15.99
C GLU A 14 -87.22 29.88 15.55
N SER A 15 -86.32 30.87 15.56
CA SER A 15 -84.90 30.68 15.25
C SER A 15 -84.22 29.71 16.24
N TRP A 16 -84.51 29.87 17.54
CA TRP A 16 -84.03 28.99 18.60
C TRP A 16 -84.47 27.55 18.37
N ASN A 17 -85.75 27.31 18.13
CA ASN A 17 -86.30 25.97 17.93
C ASN A 17 -85.74 25.29 16.67
N GLY A 18 -85.39 26.09 15.65
CA GLY A 18 -84.65 25.61 14.48
C GLY A 18 -83.21 25.19 14.82
N ALA A 19 -82.50 25.99 15.63
CA ALA A 19 -81.11 25.72 16.00
C ALA A 19 -80.96 24.61 17.06
N PHE A 20 -81.92 24.50 17.98
CA PHE A 20 -81.92 23.58 19.12
C PHE A 20 -83.19 22.70 19.14
N PRO A 21 -83.37 21.79 18.16
CA PRO A 21 -84.58 20.97 18.05
C PRO A 21 -84.80 20.04 19.27
N ASN A 22 -83.71 19.71 19.97
CA ASN A 22 -83.75 18.85 21.17
C ASN A 22 -84.13 19.60 22.46
N HIS A 23 -84.18 20.94 22.43
CA HIS A 23 -84.51 21.79 23.57
C HIS A 23 -85.44 22.93 23.14
N PRO A 24 -86.67 22.63 22.70
CA PRO A 24 -87.58 23.66 22.22
C PRO A 24 -88.03 24.58 23.36
N LEU A 25 -88.16 25.88 23.08
CA LEU A 25 -88.64 26.90 23.99
C LEU A 25 -89.99 27.46 23.53
N THR A 26 -90.80 27.87 24.50
CA THR A 26 -91.97 28.73 24.30
C THR A 26 -91.79 30.06 25.04
N ALA A 27 -92.61 31.06 24.71
CA ALA A 27 -92.54 32.38 25.38
C ALA A 27 -92.79 32.29 26.90
N ALA A 28 -93.56 31.29 27.34
CA ALA A 28 -93.81 31.05 28.76
C ALA A 28 -92.58 30.47 29.48
N ASP A 29 -91.74 29.72 28.79
CA ASP A 29 -90.55 29.10 29.36
C ASP A 29 -89.46 30.12 29.69
N LEU A 30 -89.45 31.27 29.03
CA LEU A 30 -88.56 32.38 29.34
C LEU A 30 -88.78 32.99 30.73
N LYS A 31 -89.89 32.68 31.41
CA LYS A 31 -90.14 33.04 32.82
C LYS A 31 -89.76 31.93 33.81
N LYS A 32 -89.34 30.75 33.32
CA LYS A 32 -89.02 29.60 34.15
C LYS A 32 -87.50 29.51 34.33
N PRO A 33 -86.97 29.67 35.56
CA PRO A 33 -85.53 29.56 35.84
C PRO A 33 -84.88 28.32 35.22
N LEU A 34 -85.53 27.16 35.38
CA LEU A 34 -84.99 25.89 34.94
C LEU A 34 -84.83 25.82 33.41
N GLU A 35 -85.81 26.30 32.65
CA GLU A 35 -85.78 26.24 31.19
C GLU A 35 -84.76 27.23 30.62
N VAL A 36 -84.63 28.42 31.23
CA VAL A 36 -83.58 29.39 30.88
C VAL A 36 -82.19 28.81 31.16
N MET A 37 -81.98 28.14 32.30
CA MET A 37 -80.70 27.51 32.61
C MET A 37 -80.35 26.35 31.66
N LYS A 38 -81.32 25.53 31.26
CA LYS A 38 -81.12 24.49 30.25
C LYS A 38 -80.74 25.08 28.90
N ALA A 39 -81.41 26.16 28.49
CA ALA A 39 -81.08 26.88 27.26
C ALA A 39 -79.66 27.45 27.30
N LEU A 40 -79.25 28.05 28.43
CA LEU A 40 -77.87 28.54 28.61
C LEU A 40 -76.83 27.42 28.51
N LEU A 41 -77.07 26.28 29.16
CA LEU A 41 -76.19 25.11 29.06
C LEU A 41 -76.09 24.60 27.62
N ALA A 42 -77.19 24.57 26.87
CA ALA A 42 -77.16 24.15 25.47
C ALA A 42 -76.31 25.10 24.59
N ILE A 43 -76.31 26.41 24.89
CA ILE A 43 -75.41 27.36 24.21
C ILE A 43 -73.96 27.13 24.63
N PHE A 44 -73.72 26.91 25.92
CA PHE A 44 -72.37 26.66 26.45
C PHE A 44 -71.74 25.39 25.88
N ASP A 45 -72.52 24.32 25.75
CA ASP A 45 -72.07 23.06 25.12
C ASP A 45 -71.60 23.31 23.67
N ARG A 46 -72.24 24.22 22.92
CA ARG A 46 -71.82 24.58 21.54
C ARG A 46 -70.65 25.54 21.48
N LEU A 47 -70.46 26.36 22.51
CA LEU A 47 -69.29 27.24 22.65
C LEU A 47 -68.07 26.49 23.24
N ASP A 48 -68.17 25.17 23.40
CA ASP A 48 -67.15 24.31 24.02
C ASP A 48 -66.74 24.76 25.44
N ILE A 49 -67.72 25.27 26.20
CA ILE A 49 -67.54 25.63 27.60
C ILE A 49 -67.87 24.41 28.44
N ASP A 50 -66.89 23.92 29.19
CA ASP A 50 -67.04 22.72 30.02
C ASP A 50 -68.21 22.86 31.01
N ARG A 51 -69.27 22.08 30.75
CA ARG A 51 -70.45 21.98 31.60
C ARG A 51 -70.10 21.49 33.00
N GLU A 52 -69.12 20.61 33.14
CA GLU A 52 -68.67 20.17 34.46
C GLU A 52 -68.02 21.31 35.23
N ALA A 53 -67.23 22.16 34.58
CA ALA A 53 -66.64 23.34 35.22
C ALA A 53 -67.70 24.32 35.73
N ILE A 54 -68.83 24.46 35.03
CA ILE A 54 -69.96 25.30 35.47
C ILE A 54 -70.62 24.71 36.73
N LEU A 55 -70.75 23.40 36.80
CA LEU A 55 -71.41 22.70 37.91
C LEU A 55 -70.47 22.43 39.09
N LYS A 56 -69.14 22.45 38.87
CA LYS A 56 -68.15 22.14 39.90
C LYS A 56 -68.05 23.26 40.94
N PRO A 57 -67.89 22.89 42.22
CA PRO A 57 -67.51 23.84 43.25
C PRO A 57 -66.09 24.37 42.99
N PRO A 58 -65.74 25.54 43.57
CA PRO A 58 -64.37 26.03 43.54
C PRO A 58 -63.37 25.00 44.15
N PRO A 59 -62.07 25.10 43.81
CA PRO A 59 -61.03 24.24 44.36
C PRO A 59 -61.06 24.20 45.89
N GLU A 60 -60.71 23.06 46.48
CA GLU A 60 -60.80 22.83 47.94
C GLU A 60 -60.08 23.90 48.76
N GLU A 61 -58.94 24.37 48.27
CA GLU A 61 -58.11 25.43 48.87
C GLU A 61 -58.85 26.77 49.00
N ASN A 62 -59.87 27.02 48.16
CA ASN A 62 -60.64 28.25 48.12
C ASN A 62 -62.03 28.11 48.77
N ARG A 63 -62.36 26.95 49.35
CA ARG A 63 -63.66 26.71 49.97
C ARG A 63 -63.67 27.27 51.40
N THR A 64 -64.61 28.16 51.68
CA THR A 64 -64.91 28.60 53.04
C THR A 64 -65.94 27.67 53.69
N GLU A 65 -65.96 27.58 55.02
CA GLU A 65 -66.95 26.79 55.77
C GLU A 65 -68.40 27.16 55.42
N SER A 66 -68.63 28.43 55.04
CA SER A 66 -69.93 28.94 54.60
C SER A 66 -70.38 28.47 53.22
N LEU A 67 -69.48 27.94 52.39
CA LEU A 67 -69.79 27.55 51.00
C LEU A 67 -70.83 26.43 50.92
N MET A 68 -70.83 25.52 51.91
CA MET A 68 -71.76 24.38 51.95
C MET A 68 -73.23 24.83 51.98
N TYR A 69 -73.54 26.00 52.56
CA TYR A 69 -74.90 26.53 52.63
C TYR A 69 -75.41 27.12 51.30
N TYR A 70 -74.52 27.33 50.33
CA TYR A 70 -74.83 27.94 49.04
C TYR A 70 -74.49 27.02 47.86
N TRP A 71 -74.29 25.73 48.13
CA TRP A 71 -73.84 24.77 47.12
C TRP A 71 -74.80 24.69 45.94
N ASP A 72 -76.11 24.77 46.19
CA ASP A 72 -77.16 24.73 45.17
C ASP A 72 -77.18 25.98 44.28
N LEU A 73 -76.62 27.10 44.74
CA LEU A 73 -76.52 28.35 43.96
C LEU A 73 -75.27 28.38 43.08
N LEU A 74 -74.30 27.48 43.28
CA LEU A 74 -73.04 27.46 42.53
C LEU A 74 -73.23 27.41 41.01
N PRO A 75 -74.10 26.54 40.45
CA PRO A 75 -74.36 26.55 39.01
C PRO A 75 -74.82 27.92 38.52
N VAL A 76 -75.74 28.58 39.24
CA VAL A 76 -76.30 29.87 38.84
C VAL A 76 -75.24 30.97 38.94
N ILE A 77 -74.42 30.96 39.99
CA ILE A 77 -73.30 31.89 40.17
C ILE A 77 -72.27 31.72 39.06
N ASN A 78 -71.88 30.48 38.75
CA ASN A 78 -70.90 30.17 37.71
C ASN A 78 -71.42 30.53 36.32
N MET A 79 -72.67 30.17 35.98
CA MET A 79 -73.32 30.62 34.74
C MET A 79 -73.31 32.15 34.64
N THR A 80 -73.71 32.86 35.70
CA THR A 80 -73.71 34.33 35.72
C THR A 80 -72.31 34.90 35.46
N ARG A 81 -71.26 34.30 36.04
CA ARG A 81 -69.86 34.70 35.82
C ARG A 81 -69.43 34.49 34.37
N VAL A 82 -69.75 33.33 33.80
CA VAL A 82 -69.45 33.00 32.39
C VAL A 82 -70.13 34.01 31.46
N ILE A 83 -71.41 34.30 31.67
CA ILE A 83 -72.14 35.26 30.83
C ILE A 83 -71.55 36.66 30.98
N ASN A 84 -71.27 37.12 32.20
CA ASN A 84 -70.65 38.42 32.42
C ASN A 84 -69.25 38.53 31.81
N ARG A 85 -68.50 37.42 31.73
CA ARG A 85 -67.21 37.40 31.03
C ARG A 85 -67.40 37.74 29.55
N PHE A 86 -68.34 37.09 28.87
CA PHE A 86 -68.65 37.41 27.47
C PHE A 86 -69.19 38.82 27.27
N VAL A 87 -70.05 39.30 28.17
CA VAL A 87 -70.59 40.67 28.11
C VAL A 87 -69.48 41.70 28.34
N SER A 88 -68.52 41.44 29.23
CA SER A 88 -67.41 42.36 29.51
C SER A 88 -66.46 42.55 28.31
N GLU A 89 -66.43 41.57 27.42
CA GLU A 89 -65.65 41.62 26.17
C GLU A 89 -66.42 42.35 25.04
N MET A 90 -67.67 42.79 25.30
CA MET A 90 -68.52 43.56 24.39
C MET A 90 -68.81 44.96 24.96
N PRO A 91 -67.98 45.98 24.67
CA PRO A 91 -68.06 47.31 25.29
C PRO A 91 -69.39 48.05 25.07
N GLN A 92 -70.18 47.62 24.10
CA GLN A 92 -71.46 48.24 23.72
C GLN A 92 -72.62 47.80 24.62
N VAL A 93 -72.47 46.70 25.35
CA VAL A 93 -73.47 46.13 26.26
C VAL A 93 -73.06 46.46 27.69
N GLY A 94 -73.21 47.71 28.11
CA GLY A 94 -72.83 48.19 29.46
C GLY A 94 -73.68 47.64 30.62
N ALA A 95 -74.31 46.48 30.46
CA ALA A 95 -75.24 45.90 31.43
C ALA A 95 -74.61 44.65 32.11
N THR A 96 -74.43 44.71 33.43
CA THR A 96 -73.98 43.55 34.21
C THR A 96 -75.17 42.65 34.56
N ILE A 97 -75.07 41.37 34.24
CA ILE A 97 -76.08 40.37 34.58
C ILE A 97 -75.84 39.93 36.02
N SER A 98 -76.83 40.15 36.88
CA SER A 98 -76.86 39.60 38.24
C SER A 98 -77.47 38.19 38.28
N ILE A 99 -77.19 37.45 39.36
CA ILE A 99 -77.73 36.12 39.65
C ILE A 99 -79.27 36.13 39.68
N ILE A 100 -79.89 37.26 40.06
CA ILE A 100 -81.35 37.40 40.14
C ILE A 100 -82.00 37.22 38.76
N HIS A 101 -81.33 37.62 37.68
CA HIS A 101 -81.88 37.43 36.33
C HIS A 101 -82.05 35.95 35.95
N LEU A 102 -81.32 35.03 36.60
CA LEU A 102 -81.46 33.59 36.39
C LEU A 102 -82.40 32.94 37.42
N LEU A 103 -82.40 33.42 38.68
CA LEU A 103 -83.29 32.90 39.72
C LEU A 103 -84.74 33.38 39.59
N GLN A 104 -84.93 34.59 39.07
CA GLN A 104 -86.23 35.24 38.88
C GLN A 104 -86.31 35.86 37.47
N PRO A 105 -86.27 35.04 36.41
CA PRO A 105 -86.25 35.53 35.05
C PRO A 105 -87.57 36.20 34.67
N THR A 106 -87.45 37.31 33.95
CA THR A 106 -88.56 37.91 33.19
C THR A 106 -88.38 37.57 31.72
N VAL A 107 -89.47 37.58 30.95
CA VAL A 107 -89.40 37.30 29.49
C VAL A 107 -88.37 38.20 28.82
N THR A 108 -88.38 39.50 29.15
CA THR A 108 -87.45 40.47 28.59
C THR A 108 -86.00 40.16 28.94
N THR A 109 -85.70 39.84 30.20
CA THR A 109 -84.32 39.59 30.66
C THR A 109 -83.77 38.29 30.09
N SER A 110 -84.53 37.20 30.14
CA SER A 110 -84.15 35.92 29.53
C SER A 110 -83.97 36.03 28.03
N HIS A 111 -84.89 36.71 27.33
CA HIS A 111 -84.79 36.94 25.90
C HIS A 111 -83.52 37.71 25.55
N SER A 112 -83.21 38.81 26.25
CA SER A 112 -81.99 39.59 26.00
C SER A 112 -80.71 38.79 26.24
N ILE A 113 -80.65 38.01 27.33
CA ILE A 113 -79.49 37.19 27.67
C ILE A 113 -79.28 36.08 26.62
N LEU A 114 -80.34 35.33 26.32
CA LEU A 114 -80.25 34.22 25.36
C LEU A 114 -79.98 34.73 23.94
N LEU A 115 -80.62 35.82 23.52
CA LEU A 115 -80.38 36.41 22.19
C LEU A 115 -78.91 36.84 22.03
N LEU A 116 -78.32 37.46 23.05
CA LEU A 116 -76.92 37.86 23.02
C LEU A 116 -76.00 36.64 22.83
N LEU A 117 -76.20 35.60 23.64
CA LEU A 117 -75.33 34.42 23.63
C LEU A 117 -75.53 33.55 22.38
N VAL A 118 -76.76 33.43 21.89
CA VAL A 118 -77.06 32.75 20.62
C VAL A 118 -76.40 33.46 19.45
N ASN A 119 -76.45 34.80 19.42
CA ASN A 119 -75.77 35.56 18.36
C ASN A 119 -74.25 35.41 18.43
N LEU A 120 -73.67 35.38 19.63
CA LEU A 120 -72.24 35.10 19.81
C LEU A 120 -71.87 33.70 19.30
N MET A 121 -72.67 32.69 19.64
CA MET A 121 -72.47 31.32 19.19
C MET A 121 -72.54 31.21 17.66
N LEU A 122 -73.59 31.76 17.03
CA LEU A 122 -73.73 31.75 15.57
C LEU A 122 -72.58 32.50 14.89
N PHE A 123 -72.17 33.65 15.43
CA PHE A 123 -71.00 34.38 14.92
C PHE A 123 -69.72 33.54 15.00
N ASN A 124 -69.48 32.85 16.11
CA ASN A 124 -68.32 31.98 16.26
C ASN A 124 -68.36 30.78 15.30
N GLU A 125 -69.52 30.12 15.16
CA GLU A 125 -69.69 29.01 14.20
C GLU A 125 -69.37 29.47 12.75
N ASP A 126 -69.85 30.65 12.35
CA ASP A 126 -69.57 31.22 11.03
C ASP A 126 -68.09 31.59 10.86
N ARG A 127 -67.45 32.21 11.86
CA ARG A 127 -66.01 32.54 11.81
C ARG A 127 -65.14 31.29 11.77
N LEU A 128 -65.49 30.24 12.52
CA LEU A 128 -64.77 28.97 12.51
C LEU A 128 -64.86 28.30 11.14
N ARG A 129 -66.02 28.38 10.47
CA ARG A 129 -66.18 27.90 9.08
C ARG A 129 -65.25 28.63 8.11
N ASP A 130 -65.05 29.93 8.28
CA ASP A 130 -64.13 30.73 7.45
C ASP A 130 -62.65 30.37 7.70
N ILE A 131 -62.30 29.92 8.92
CA ILE A 131 -60.91 29.60 9.32
C ILE A 131 -60.53 28.15 9.01
N ALA A 132 -61.48 27.21 9.09
CA ALA A 132 -61.28 25.78 8.86
C ALA A 132 -60.41 25.41 7.64
N PRO A 133 -60.60 25.99 6.43
CA PRO A 133 -59.75 25.62 5.29
C PRO A 133 -58.28 25.99 5.48
N TYR A 134 -57.96 27.08 6.19
CA TYR A 134 -56.59 27.47 6.47
C TYR A 134 -55.93 26.56 7.50
N GLU A 135 -56.70 26.13 8.50
CA GLU A 135 -56.25 25.17 9.50
C GLU A 135 -55.92 23.81 8.85
N GLU A 136 -56.81 23.31 7.97
CA GLU A 136 -56.56 22.10 7.19
C GLU A 136 -55.30 22.20 6.31
N GLU A 137 -55.09 23.35 5.65
CA GLU A 137 -53.87 23.59 4.87
C GLU A 137 -52.62 23.54 5.76
N LEU A 138 -52.66 24.16 6.94
CA LEU A 138 -51.54 24.22 7.88
C LEU A 138 -51.19 22.82 8.42
N PHE A 139 -52.19 22.00 8.75
CA PHE A 139 -52.00 20.60 9.12
C PHE A 139 -51.44 19.77 7.95
N ALA A 140 -51.91 19.99 6.72
CA ALA A 140 -51.36 19.30 5.55
C ALA A 140 -49.88 19.66 5.30
N LYS A 141 -49.50 20.93 5.51
CA LYS A 141 -48.11 21.40 5.39
C LYS A 141 -47.19 20.85 6.47
N THR A 142 -47.71 20.57 7.66
CA THR A 142 -46.94 19.98 8.77
C THR A 142 -46.27 18.66 8.36
N ASN A 143 -46.96 17.80 7.61
CA ASN A 143 -46.38 16.55 7.11
C ASN A 143 -45.28 16.78 6.06
N GLN A 144 -45.41 17.82 5.23
CA GLN A 144 -44.38 18.20 4.26
C GLN A 144 -43.12 18.71 4.97
N VAL A 145 -43.26 19.49 6.04
CA VAL A 145 -42.13 19.98 6.85
C VAL A 145 -41.38 18.80 7.48
N LYS A 146 -42.09 17.85 8.11
CA LYS A 146 -41.45 16.65 8.68
C LYS A 146 -40.65 15.86 7.66
N LEU A 147 -41.19 15.65 6.45
CA LEU A 147 -40.48 14.97 5.37
C LEU A 147 -39.22 15.73 4.93
N LEU A 148 -39.24 17.06 4.95
CA LEU A 148 -38.07 17.89 4.63
C LEU A 148 -37.02 17.83 5.75
N GLU A 149 -37.44 17.81 7.01
CA GLU A 149 -36.56 17.62 8.17
C GLU A 149 -35.85 16.27 8.11
N ASP A 150 -36.59 15.18 7.86
CA ASP A 150 -36.01 13.83 7.68
C ASP A 150 -35.00 13.78 6.53
N LYS A 151 -35.30 14.48 5.43
CA LYS A 151 -34.40 14.56 4.27
C LYS A 151 -33.14 15.35 4.59
N ARG A 152 -33.26 16.47 5.32
CA ARG A 152 -32.12 17.25 5.81
C ARG A 152 -31.22 16.37 6.67
N ASP A 153 -31.79 15.62 7.61
CA ASP A 153 -31.02 14.82 8.55
C ASP A 153 -30.28 13.68 7.84
N LYS A 154 -30.92 13.02 6.86
CA LYS A 154 -30.25 12.04 5.99
C LYS A 154 -29.08 12.66 5.20
N LEU A 155 -29.26 13.87 4.67
CA LEU A 155 -28.18 14.56 3.94
C LEU A 155 -27.01 14.91 4.86
N ILE A 156 -27.27 15.33 6.10
CA ILE A 156 -26.22 15.61 7.09
C ILE A 156 -25.42 14.34 7.40
N ILE A 157 -26.08 13.19 7.57
CA ILE A 157 -25.40 11.91 7.80
C ILE A 157 -24.47 11.57 6.62
N LEU A 158 -24.98 11.62 5.39
CA LEU A 158 -24.18 11.35 4.19
C LEU A 158 -23.00 12.32 4.04
N LEU A 159 -23.18 13.59 4.42
CA LEU A 159 -22.13 14.61 4.35
C LEU A 159 -21.02 14.33 5.38
N ASN A 160 -21.39 13.87 6.58
CA ASN A 160 -20.45 13.46 7.61
C ASN A 160 -19.67 12.20 7.19
N GLU A 161 -20.34 11.19 6.62
CA GLU A 161 -19.68 9.99 6.08
C GLU A 161 -18.66 10.35 4.98
N GLN A 162 -19.05 11.25 4.07
CA GLN A 162 -18.14 11.71 3.02
C GLN A 162 -16.94 12.49 3.57
N ALA A 163 -17.13 13.29 4.64
CA ALA A 163 -16.05 13.99 5.30
C ALA A 163 -15.07 13.01 5.99
N GLU A 164 -15.58 11.98 6.65
CA GLU A 164 -14.79 10.92 7.28
C GLU A 164 -13.97 10.14 6.24
N GLU A 165 -14.59 9.75 5.11
CA GLU A 165 -13.87 9.07 4.02
C GLU A 165 -12.77 9.95 3.41
N LYS A 166 -13.03 11.26 3.25
CA LYS A 166 -12.00 12.21 2.79
C LYS A 166 -10.84 12.29 3.78
N GLY A 167 -11.11 12.31 5.09
CA GLY A 167 -10.08 12.24 6.14
C GLY A 167 -9.22 10.99 5.99
N LYS A 168 -9.85 9.80 5.98
CA LYS A 168 -9.16 8.51 5.80
C LYS A 168 -8.39 8.42 4.48
N ARG A 169 -8.89 9.05 3.41
CA ARG A 169 -8.16 9.13 2.13
C ARG A 169 -6.93 10.03 2.25
N SER A 170 -7.03 11.18 2.92
CA SER A 170 -5.90 12.07 3.15
C SER A 170 -4.79 11.39 3.94
N GLU A 171 -5.13 10.68 5.02
CA GLU A 171 -4.17 9.91 5.82
C GLU A 171 -3.47 8.82 5.00
N ARG A 172 -4.21 8.13 4.12
CA ARG A 172 -3.63 7.12 3.21
C ARG A 172 -2.68 7.77 2.19
N LEU A 173 -3.02 8.94 1.66
CA LEU A 173 -2.16 9.67 0.74
C LEU A 173 -0.89 10.16 1.43
N GLU A 174 -0.98 10.65 2.67
CA GLU A 174 0.19 11.07 3.43
C GLU A 174 1.16 9.90 3.71
N LYS A 175 0.62 8.72 4.03
CA LYS A 175 1.45 7.50 4.16
C LYS A 175 2.13 7.13 2.84
N LEU A 176 1.40 7.16 1.73
CA LEU A 176 1.99 6.90 0.41
C LEU A 176 3.08 7.92 0.05
N ASP A 177 2.89 9.20 0.38
CA ASP A 177 3.91 10.23 0.15
C ASP A 177 5.16 10.01 1.02
N GLN A 178 4.99 9.49 2.25
CA GLN A 178 6.12 9.10 3.10
C GLN A 178 6.86 7.89 2.52
N ASP A 179 6.13 6.86 2.09
CA ASP A 179 6.72 5.66 1.47
C ASP A 179 7.46 6.01 0.17
N ILE A 180 6.89 6.89 -0.67
CA ILE A 180 7.56 7.38 -1.88
C ILE A 180 8.89 8.06 -1.55
N LYS A 181 8.94 8.90 -0.51
CA LYS A 181 10.18 9.56 -0.10
C LYS A 181 11.24 8.56 0.38
N ILE A 182 10.83 7.54 1.14
CA ILE A 182 11.74 6.47 1.58
C ILE A 182 12.30 5.75 0.35
N TYR A 183 11.45 5.36 -0.60
CA TYR A 183 11.90 4.68 -1.82
C TYR A 183 12.77 5.58 -2.72
N GLU A 184 12.50 6.88 -2.79
CA GLU A 184 13.38 7.83 -3.50
C GLU A 184 14.76 7.93 -2.85
N GLU A 185 14.83 7.88 -1.51
CA GLU A 185 16.09 7.89 -0.77
C GLU A 185 16.86 6.57 -0.92
N GLU A 186 16.17 5.42 -0.82
CA GLU A 186 16.76 4.10 -1.08
C GLU A 186 17.30 3.99 -2.51
N LEU A 187 16.52 4.44 -3.51
CA LEU A 187 16.95 4.46 -4.91
C LEU A 187 18.17 5.36 -5.12
N LYS A 188 18.25 6.49 -4.39
CA LYS A 188 19.42 7.36 -4.44
C LYS A 188 20.65 6.65 -3.88
N GLN A 189 20.53 5.98 -2.74
CA GLN A 189 21.63 5.20 -2.13
C GLN A 189 22.08 4.05 -3.03
N GLU A 190 21.16 3.32 -3.66
CA GLU A 190 21.47 2.24 -4.59
C GLU A 190 22.20 2.76 -5.84
N ASN A 191 21.79 3.92 -6.37
CA ASN A 191 22.49 4.55 -7.49
C ASN A 191 23.90 5.02 -7.11
N GLU A 192 24.08 5.57 -5.90
CA GLU A 192 25.41 5.96 -5.40
C GLU A 192 26.33 4.74 -5.27
N ALA A 193 25.83 3.64 -4.69
CA ALA A 193 26.55 2.37 -4.60
C ALA A 193 26.89 1.80 -5.98
N LEU A 194 25.95 1.85 -6.93
CA LEU A 194 26.18 1.39 -8.31
C LEU A 194 27.23 2.22 -9.06
N VAL A 195 27.35 3.52 -8.75
CA VAL A 195 28.42 4.37 -9.29
C VAL A 195 29.77 3.98 -8.70
N GLU A 196 29.83 3.69 -7.40
CA GLU A 196 31.03 3.19 -6.72
C GLU A 196 31.47 1.84 -7.29
N ASP A 197 30.56 0.86 -7.39
CA ASP A 197 30.81 -0.46 -7.99
C ASP A 197 31.32 -0.36 -9.44
N LYS A 198 30.76 0.56 -10.23
CA LYS A 198 31.23 0.80 -11.60
C LYS A 198 32.66 1.33 -11.63
N LEU A 199 33.00 2.24 -10.72
CA LEU A 199 34.35 2.79 -10.61
C LEU A 199 35.33 1.69 -10.19
N GLU A 200 34.96 0.87 -9.20
CA GLU A 200 35.76 -0.28 -8.77
C GLU A 200 35.98 -1.26 -9.94
N LEU A 201 34.92 -1.61 -10.68
CA LEU A 201 35.03 -2.47 -11.85
C LEU A 201 35.94 -1.88 -12.93
N GLU A 202 35.85 -0.58 -13.22
CA GLU A 202 36.72 0.10 -14.18
C GLU A 202 38.19 0.06 -13.73
N THR A 203 38.45 0.26 -12.44
CA THR A 203 39.81 0.13 -11.89
C THR A 203 40.36 -1.29 -12.04
N ALA A 204 39.56 -2.31 -11.70
CA ALA A 204 39.93 -3.71 -11.86
C ALA A 204 40.17 -4.09 -13.33
N GLU A 205 39.34 -3.61 -14.26
CA GLU A 205 39.55 -3.81 -15.70
C GLU A 205 40.87 -3.19 -16.17
N ASN A 206 41.19 -1.97 -15.72
CA ASN A 206 42.43 -1.30 -16.08
C ASN A 206 43.66 -2.02 -15.53
N GLU A 207 43.59 -2.52 -14.29
CA GLU A 207 44.62 -3.39 -13.70
C GLU A 207 44.77 -4.71 -14.46
N HIS A 208 43.66 -5.32 -14.88
CA HIS A 208 43.67 -6.53 -15.69
C HIS A 208 44.37 -6.30 -17.04
N ARG A 209 44.03 -5.21 -17.75
CA ARG A 209 44.67 -4.83 -19.02
C ARG A 209 46.18 -4.59 -18.86
N ARG A 210 46.59 -3.92 -17.78
CA ARG A 210 48.02 -3.72 -17.44
C ARG A 210 48.71 -5.07 -17.21
N THR A 211 48.10 -5.95 -16.43
CA THR A 211 48.62 -7.29 -16.14
C THR A 211 48.75 -8.13 -17.42
N GLN A 212 47.76 -8.07 -18.31
CA GLN A 212 47.79 -8.74 -19.60
C GLN A 212 48.95 -8.24 -20.48
N THR A 213 49.17 -6.91 -20.51
CA THR A 213 50.28 -6.31 -21.25
C THR A 213 51.64 -6.78 -20.70
N ILE A 214 51.80 -6.80 -19.37
CA ILE A 214 53.01 -7.33 -18.72
C ILE A 214 53.22 -8.80 -19.06
N LEU A 215 52.15 -9.60 -19.02
CA LEU A 215 52.20 -11.03 -19.34
C LEU A 215 52.62 -11.27 -20.80
N GLU A 216 52.12 -10.48 -21.74
CA GLU A 216 52.57 -10.51 -23.14
C GLU A 216 54.05 -10.14 -23.27
N GLN A 217 54.51 -9.07 -22.61
CA GLN A 217 55.93 -8.70 -22.57
C GLN A 217 56.82 -9.80 -21.98
N LYS A 218 56.36 -10.51 -20.94
CA LYS A 218 57.09 -11.63 -20.35
C LYS A 218 57.10 -12.86 -21.25
N LYS A 219 56.02 -13.14 -21.97
CA LYS A 219 55.97 -14.19 -23.00
C LYS A 219 56.98 -13.92 -24.11
N THR A 220 56.99 -12.72 -24.67
CA THR A 220 57.95 -12.36 -25.73
C THR A 220 59.39 -12.42 -25.23
N HIS A 221 59.66 -11.94 -24.00
CA HIS A 221 61.00 -12.06 -23.40
C HIS A 221 61.43 -13.51 -23.20
N ARG A 222 60.53 -14.37 -22.70
CA ARG A 222 60.77 -15.82 -22.58
C ARG A 222 61.10 -16.44 -23.94
N ASP A 223 60.32 -16.13 -24.97
CA ASP A 223 60.51 -16.70 -26.31
C ASP A 223 61.86 -16.24 -26.92
N THR A 224 62.26 -14.98 -26.69
CA THR A 224 63.60 -14.49 -27.06
C THR A 224 64.71 -15.25 -26.32
N LEU A 225 64.57 -15.46 -25.01
CA LEU A 225 65.56 -16.23 -24.24
C LEU A 225 65.64 -17.69 -24.70
N LEU A 226 64.51 -18.31 -25.02
CA LEU A 226 64.48 -19.66 -25.59
C LEU A 226 65.24 -19.72 -26.94
N ALA A 227 65.01 -18.75 -27.82
CA ALA A 227 65.74 -18.65 -29.09
C ALA A 227 67.26 -18.44 -28.89
N GLU A 228 67.67 -17.63 -27.90
CA GLU A 228 69.09 -17.48 -27.55
C GLU A 228 69.71 -18.77 -27.00
N VAL A 229 68.97 -19.51 -26.16
CA VAL A 229 69.40 -20.81 -25.65
C VAL A 229 69.57 -21.81 -26.79
N GLU A 230 68.63 -21.86 -27.73
CA GLU A 230 68.74 -22.71 -28.92
C GLU A 230 69.94 -22.33 -29.79
N LYS A 231 70.14 -21.03 -30.04
CA LYS A 231 71.32 -20.53 -30.77
C LYS A 231 72.63 -20.93 -30.08
N LYS A 232 72.72 -20.78 -28.76
CA LYS A 232 73.91 -21.20 -27.98
C LYS A 232 74.11 -22.72 -28.01
N LYS A 233 73.03 -23.51 -27.95
CA LYS A 233 73.12 -24.97 -28.13
C LYS A 233 73.64 -25.34 -29.51
N ALA A 234 73.16 -24.68 -30.57
CA ALA A 234 73.64 -24.90 -31.93
C ALA A 234 75.12 -24.53 -32.10
N LEU A 235 75.56 -23.41 -31.53
CA LEU A 235 76.98 -23.01 -31.48
C LEU A 235 77.85 -24.07 -30.79
N ARG A 236 77.41 -24.62 -29.64
CA ARG A 236 78.15 -25.70 -28.96
C ARG A 236 78.28 -26.96 -29.81
N VAL A 237 77.26 -27.31 -30.60
CA VAL A 237 77.33 -28.46 -31.53
C VAL A 237 78.34 -28.18 -32.63
N TYR A 238 78.33 -26.97 -33.20
CA TYR A 238 79.32 -26.55 -34.20
C TYR A 238 80.75 -26.60 -33.64
N ASP A 239 80.98 -26.05 -32.45
CA ASP A 239 82.29 -26.09 -31.79
C ASP A 239 82.75 -27.53 -31.51
N ALA A 240 81.83 -28.42 -31.11
CA ALA A 240 82.13 -29.83 -30.90
C ALA A 240 82.49 -30.56 -32.20
N GLU A 241 81.84 -30.23 -33.31
CA GLU A 241 82.18 -30.75 -34.64
C GLU A 241 83.54 -30.23 -35.13
N ASP A 242 83.86 -28.95 -34.89
CA ASP A 242 85.18 -28.37 -35.19
C ASP A 242 86.29 -29.02 -34.36
N ILE A 243 86.07 -29.23 -33.05
CA ILE A 243 87.01 -29.97 -32.19
C ILE A 243 87.19 -31.40 -32.69
N LYS A 244 86.11 -32.06 -33.12
CA LYS A 244 86.19 -33.41 -33.68
C LYS A 244 86.98 -33.43 -34.99
N ALA A 245 86.76 -32.47 -35.87
CA ALA A 245 87.53 -32.34 -37.12
C ALA A 245 89.02 -32.07 -36.84
N GLN A 246 89.34 -31.23 -35.85
CA GLN A 246 90.73 -31.00 -35.40
C GLN A 246 91.35 -32.27 -34.80
N ALA A 247 90.60 -33.02 -33.99
CA ALA A 247 91.05 -34.28 -33.42
C ALA A 247 91.29 -35.36 -34.50
N GLU A 248 90.42 -35.46 -35.51
CA GLU A 248 90.61 -36.34 -36.66
C GLU A 248 91.82 -35.94 -37.51
N GLN A 249 92.05 -34.63 -37.71
CA GLN A 249 93.24 -34.14 -38.41
C GLN A 249 94.52 -34.41 -37.62
N ALA A 250 94.51 -34.22 -36.29
CA ALA A 250 95.63 -34.56 -35.42
C ALA A 250 95.92 -36.07 -35.44
N ALA A 251 94.89 -36.92 -35.41
CA ALA A 251 95.04 -38.37 -35.52
C ALA A 251 95.65 -38.78 -36.88
N ARG A 252 95.23 -38.17 -37.99
CA ARG A 252 95.85 -38.38 -39.31
C ARG A 252 97.32 -37.96 -39.33
N ASN A 253 97.66 -36.82 -38.75
CA ASN A 253 99.04 -36.34 -38.66
C ASN A 253 99.92 -37.30 -37.83
N VAL A 254 99.39 -37.84 -36.72
CA VAL A 254 100.09 -38.86 -35.91
C VAL A 254 100.30 -40.13 -36.72
N GLN A 255 99.28 -40.61 -37.44
CA GLN A 255 99.39 -41.80 -38.28
C GLN A 255 100.42 -41.63 -39.41
N ASP A 256 100.49 -40.44 -40.02
CA ASP A 256 101.51 -40.12 -41.04
C ASP A 256 102.91 -40.01 -40.43
N ALA A 257 103.03 -39.49 -39.21
CA ALA A 257 104.29 -39.47 -38.46
C ALA A 257 104.74 -40.90 -38.08
N GLU A 258 103.81 -41.77 -37.68
CA GLU A 258 104.09 -43.19 -37.42
C GLU A 258 104.52 -43.94 -38.69
N LYS A 259 103.89 -43.66 -39.84
CA LYS A 259 104.36 -44.20 -41.14
C LYS A 259 105.77 -43.73 -41.46
N LYS A 260 106.07 -42.44 -41.31
CA LYS A 260 107.43 -41.90 -41.50
C LYS A 260 108.43 -42.50 -40.51
N LEU A 261 108.04 -42.73 -39.25
CA LEU A 261 108.86 -43.41 -38.26
C LEU A 261 109.15 -44.85 -38.69
N ASN A 262 108.16 -45.56 -39.23
CA ASN A 262 108.35 -46.92 -39.75
C ASN A 262 109.24 -46.94 -41.00
N ASP A 263 109.10 -45.96 -41.90
CA ASP A 263 110.01 -45.78 -43.04
C ASP A 263 111.45 -45.48 -42.58
N LEU A 264 111.61 -44.67 -41.54
CA LEU A 264 112.92 -44.42 -40.93
C LEU A 264 113.47 -45.66 -40.22
N LYS A 265 112.65 -46.45 -39.54
CA LYS A 265 113.06 -47.73 -38.93
C LYS A 265 113.50 -48.74 -39.99
N THR A 266 112.77 -48.86 -41.10
CA THR A 266 113.17 -49.75 -42.21
C THR A 266 114.45 -49.26 -42.88
N THR A 267 114.64 -47.95 -43.02
CA THR A 267 115.89 -47.35 -43.49
C THR A 267 117.05 -47.60 -42.51
N LEU A 268 116.81 -47.49 -41.20
CA LEU A 268 117.78 -47.79 -40.15
C LEU A 268 118.18 -49.27 -40.19
N MET A 269 117.21 -50.18 -40.35
CA MET A 269 117.46 -51.62 -40.50
C MET A 269 118.27 -51.94 -41.76
N GLN A 270 118.04 -51.24 -42.88
CA GLN A 270 118.89 -51.34 -44.07
C GLN A 270 120.32 -50.82 -43.82
N LYS A 271 120.49 -49.75 -43.03
CA LYS A 271 121.81 -49.24 -42.62
C LYS A 271 122.52 -50.17 -41.63
N GLU A 272 121.81 -50.77 -40.67
CA GLU A 272 122.35 -51.81 -39.77
C GLU A 272 122.79 -53.05 -40.54
N ASN A 273 122.04 -53.50 -41.55
CA ASN A 273 122.46 -54.59 -42.43
C ASN A 273 123.69 -54.22 -43.27
N SER A 274 123.82 -52.96 -43.67
CA SER A 274 125.04 -52.45 -44.33
C SER A 274 126.24 -52.41 -43.37
N LEU A 275 126.02 -52.13 -42.08
CA LEU A 275 127.04 -52.14 -41.03
C LEU A 275 127.48 -53.58 -40.67
N LYS A 276 126.54 -54.53 -40.61
CA LYS A 276 126.82 -55.97 -40.41
C LYS A 276 127.67 -56.57 -41.53
N ASN A 277 127.49 -56.13 -42.78
CA ASN A 277 128.33 -56.54 -43.90
C ASN A 277 129.76 -55.94 -43.86
N LEU A 278 129.97 -54.83 -43.14
CA LEU A 278 131.29 -54.20 -42.94
C LEU A 278 132.05 -54.77 -41.71
N GLN A 279 131.37 -55.40 -40.75
CA GLN A 279 131.96 -56.00 -39.55
C GLN A 279 132.45 -57.46 -39.72
N THR A 280 132.31 -58.05 -40.90
CA THR A 280 132.70 -59.45 -41.20
C THR A 280 134.11 -59.65 -41.80
N ILE A 281 134.98 -58.63 -41.83
CA ILE A 281 136.41 -58.80 -42.20
C ILE A 281 137.34 -58.46 -41.02
N LYS A 282 137.43 -59.45 -40.12
CA LYS A 282 138.66 -60.00 -39.53
C LYS A 282 139.57 -59.07 -38.67
N PRO A 283 139.34 -59.07 -37.36
CA PRO A 283 140.40 -59.04 -36.36
C PRO A 283 141.28 -60.31 -36.48
N ASN A 284 142.60 -60.11 -36.42
CA ASN A 284 143.60 -61.09 -36.03
C ASN A 284 144.78 -60.28 -35.45
N LEU A 285 144.73 -59.92 -34.15
CA LEU A 285 145.88 -59.61 -33.27
C LEU A 285 145.47 -59.16 -31.84
N ASP A 286 144.47 -59.81 -31.24
CA ASP A 286 144.12 -59.68 -29.80
C ASP A 286 144.92 -60.63 -28.90
N THR A 287 146.19 -60.90 -29.24
CA THR A 287 147.08 -61.72 -28.40
C THR A 287 148.50 -61.20 -28.50
N ALA A 288 148.79 -60.05 -27.88
CA ALA A 288 150.17 -59.66 -27.63
C ALA A 288 150.44 -58.70 -26.46
N ASN A 289 149.48 -58.06 -25.78
CA ASN A 289 149.86 -57.16 -24.67
C ASN A 289 148.90 -57.11 -23.49
N ASN A 290 148.58 -58.31 -22.99
CA ASN A 290 148.38 -58.57 -21.56
C ASN A 290 149.67 -58.30 -20.75
N LEU A 291 150.24 -57.10 -20.89
CA LEU A 291 151.44 -56.67 -20.18
C LEU A 291 151.33 -55.24 -19.68
N LEU A 292 150.16 -54.81 -19.21
CA LEU A 292 150.03 -53.61 -18.36
C LEU A 292 148.90 -53.77 -17.34
N TYR A 293 148.88 -54.93 -16.66
CA TYR A 293 148.20 -55.13 -15.38
C TYR A 293 148.84 -54.32 -14.23
N GLU A 294 149.91 -53.56 -14.48
CA GLU A 294 150.69 -52.97 -13.38
C GLU A 294 150.93 -51.47 -13.55
N MET A 295 149.84 -50.74 -13.67
CA MET A 295 149.70 -49.45 -12.96
C MET A 295 148.29 -49.42 -12.36
N SER A 296 147.84 -50.49 -11.69
CA SER A 296 148.15 -50.64 -10.27
C SER A 296 148.38 -49.29 -9.62
N LYS A 297 147.37 -48.87 -8.87
CA LYS A 297 147.44 -47.81 -7.88
C LYS A 297 147.78 -46.45 -8.49
N LEU A 298 146.79 -45.58 -8.50
CA LEU A 298 146.77 -44.53 -7.49
C LEU A 298 145.39 -43.89 -7.45
N MET A 299 144.76 -44.17 -6.31
CA MET A 299 144.06 -43.19 -5.49
C MET A 299 142.71 -42.68 -6.02
N GLU A 300 141.59 -43.08 -5.44
CA GLU A 300 141.26 -42.79 -4.04
C GLU A 300 141.37 -41.29 -3.76
N SER A 301 140.47 -40.54 -4.36
CA SER A 301 139.99 -39.26 -3.83
C SER A 301 138.77 -38.83 -4.65
N VAL A 302 137.67 -38.29 -4.12
CA VAL A 302 137.22 -38.04 -2.76
C VAL A 302 135.74 -37.64 -2.92
N ARG A 303 135.04 -37.75 -1.81
CA ARG A 303 133.67 -37.34 -1.54
C ARG A 303 133.53 -35.80 -1.48
N GLU A 304 132.30 -35.32 -1.35
CA GLU A 304 131.92 -33.99 -0.81
C GLU A 304 132.18 -32.78 -1.74
N TYR A 305 131.37 -31.72 -1.81
CA TYR A 305 130.42 -31.06 -0.89
C TYR A 305 129.19 -30.56 -1.71
N GLU A 306 127.94 -30.43 -1.21
CA GLU A 306 127.42 -29.45 -0.20
C GLU A 306 127.73 -27.98 -0.60
N THR A 307 126.85 -26.97 -0.57
CA THR A 307 125.95 -26.45 0.48
C THR A 307 125.28 -25.14 -0.02
N GLY A 308 124.22 -24.67 0.66
CA GLY A 308 123.80 -23.26 0.73
C GLY A 308 122.28 -23.08 0.58
N ASP A 309 121.43 -23.22 1.60
CA ASP A 309 121.24 -22.41 2.82
C ASP A 309 120.50 -21.07 2.58
N LEU A 310 119.29 -20.92 3.14
CA LEU A 310 118.97 -19.93 4.19
C LEU A 310 117.46 -19.83 4.51
N GLU A 311 117.22 -19.61 5.80
CA GLU A 311 115.99 -19.58 6.60
C GLU A 311 115.11 -18.32 6.46
N ALA A 312 113.84 -18.39 6.93
CA ALA A 312 113.33 -17.69 8.14
C ALA A 312 111.82 -17.30 8.11
N ASP A 313 111.24 -17.29 9.32
CA ASP A 313 109.85 -17.11 9.80
C ASP A 313 109.03 -15.87 9.38
N SER A 314 107.67 -15.95 9.50
CA SER A 314 106.88 -15.13 10.47
C SER A 314 105.35 -15.28 10.29
N LYS A 315 104.66 -15.55 11.42
CA LYS A 315 103.19 -15.53 11.62
C LYS A 315 102.69 -14.10 11.86
N ASP A 316 101.64 -13.66 11.17
CA ASP A 316 100.60 -12.72 11.67
C ASP A 316 99.59 -12.42 10.55
N GLY A 317 98.44 -13.09 10.55
CA GLY A 317 97.39 -12.85 9.53
C GLY A 317 96.15 -13.74 9.64
N GLU A 318 96.25 -14.89 10.31
CA GLU A 318 95.11 -15.81 10.46
C GLU A 318 94.16 -15.43 11.62
N LEU A 319 94.64 -14.66 12.61
CA LEU A 319 93.86 -14.33 13.81
C LEU A 319 92.95 -13.10 13.64
N GLU A 320 93.28 -12.20 12.70
CA GLU A 320 92.47 -11.01 12.39
C GLU A 320 91.26 -11.36 11.52
N VAL A 321 91.45 -12.27 10.55
CA VAL A 321 90.39 -12.79 9.66
C VAL A 321 89.34 -13.58 10.44
N LEU A 322 89.76 -14.40 11.41
CA LEU A 322 88.85 -15.14 12.30
C LEU A 322 88.03 -14.23 13.23
N ASN A 323 88.56 -13.08 13.63
CA ASN A 323 87.87 -12.16 14.53
C ASN A 323 86.83 -11.30 13.78
N THR A 324 87.11 -10.93 12.53
CA THR A 324 86.13 -10.28 11.64
C THR A 324 84.99 -11.23 11.29
N GLU A 325 85.29 -12.49 10.96
CA GLU A 325 84.29 -13.52 10.66
C GLU A 325 83.39 -13.83 11.89
N LEU A 326 83.96 -13.83 13.10
CA LEU A 326 83.18 -13.97 14.34
C LEU A 326 82.23 -12.80 14.56
N SER A 327 82.67 -11.56 14.34
CA SER A 327 81.80 -10.38 14.50
C SER A 327 80.69 -10.33 13.46
N GLU A 328 80.97 -10.74 12.21
CA GLU A 328 79.96 -10.81 11.14
C GLU A 328 78.92 -11.90 11.41
N LEU A 329 79.35 -13.04 11.96
CA LEU A 329 78.44 -14.11 12.40
C LEU A 329 77.60 -13.70 13.61
N GLU A 330 78.13 -12.91 14.55
CA GLU A 330 77.35 -12.36 15.66
C GLU A 330 76.28 -11.36 15.19
N VAL A 331 76.62 -10.51 14.21
CA VAL A 331 75.65 -9.59 13.58
C VAL A 331 74.56 -10.36 12.84
N GLN A 332 74.92 -11.37 12.05
CA GLN A 332 73.94 -12.23 11.35
C GLN A 332 73.03 -12.99 12.33
N LEU A 333 73.54 -13.40 13.48
CA LEU A 333 72.76 -14.07 14.52
C LEU A 333 71.81 -13.10 15.24
N GLN A 334 72.24 -11.86 15.46
CA GLN A 334 71.40 -10.79 16.00
C GLN A 334 70.27 -10.42 15.01
N GLU A 335 70.57 -10.29 13.72
CA GLU A 335 69.59 -10.03 12.65
C GLU A 335 68.59 -11.19 12.48
N LEU A 336 69.04 -12.44 12.62
CA LEU A 336 68.15 -13.60 12.60
C LEU A 336 67.25 -13.65 13.84
N LYS A 337 67.74 -13.22 15.02
CA LYS A 337 66.92 -13.12 16.24
C LYS A 337 65.84 -12.04 16.10
N THR A 338 66.18 -10.86 15.59
CA THR A 338 65.20 -9.78 15.37
C THR A 338 64.20 -10.15 14.29
N ALA A 339 64.64 -10.74 13.16
CA ALA A 339 63.74 -11.23 12.11
C ALA A 339 62.76 -12.29 12.64
N ARG A 340 63.23 -13.20 13.52
CA ARG A 340 62.39 -14.22 14.15
C ARG A 340 61.38 -13.63 15.14
N GLU A 341 61.75 -12.60 15.89
CA GLU A 341 60.84 -11.89 16.79
C GLU A 341 59.77 -11.11 16.01
N GLU A 342 60.15 -10.42 14.93
CA GLU A 342 59.22 -9.71 14.05
C GLU A 342 58.24 -10.65 13.34
N GLU A 343 58.72 -11.80 12.85
CA GLU A 343 57.87 -12.83 12.24
C GLU A 343 56.92 -13.44 13.29
N GLY A 344 57.41 -13.68 14.51
CA GLY A 344 56.60 -14.12 15.65
C GLY A 344 55.50 -13.11 16.01
N GLN A 345 55.80 -11.81 15.96
CA GLN A 345 54.84 -10.75 16.21
C GLN A 345 53.79 -10.64 15.09
N LYS A 346 54.21 -10.69 13.82
CA LYS A 346 53.29 -10.74 12.66
C LYS A 346 52.36 -11.95 12.71
N MET A 347 52.86 -13.10 13.13
CA MET A 347 52.05 -14.31 13.27
C MET A 347 50.99 -14.18 14.38
N ARG A 348 51.33 -13.55 15.52
CA ARG A 348 50.37 -13.27 16.60
C ARG A 348 49.30 -12.27 16.15
N GLU A 349 49.69 -11.19 15.49
CA GLU A 349 48.77 -10.17 14.96
C GLU A 349 47.82 -10.76 13.91
N ASN A 350 48.33 -11.58 13.00
CA ASN A 350 47.53 -12.25 11.98
C ASN A 350 46.56 -13.27 12.59
N ASN A 351 46.97 -14.01 13.63
CA ASN A 351 46.06 -14.91 14.36
C ASN A 351 44.96 -14.13 15.10
N MET A 352 45.29 -13.01 15.76
CA MET A 352 44.29 -12.14 16.40
C MET A 352 43.31 -11.55 15.38
N LYS A 353 43.79 -11.14 14.20
CA LYS A 353 42.96 -10.63 13.12
C LYS A 353 41.99 -11.70 12.61
N ARG A 354 42.49 -12.91 12.33
CA ARG A 354 41.67 -14.07 11.93
C ARG A 354 40.64 -14.45 12.99
N GLN A 355 40.96 -14.31 14.27
CA GLN A 355 40.02 -14.60 15.35
C GLN A 355 38.89 -13.56 15.40
N ARG A 356 39.21 -12.27 15.27
CA ARG A 356 38.19 -11.20 15.18
C ARG A 356 37.31 -11.34 13.93
N GLU A 357 37.90 -11.67 12.79
CA GLU A 357 37.16 -11.92 11.54
C GLU A 357 36.19 -13.10 11.70
N ARG A 358 36.60 -14.18 12.39
CA ARG A 358 35.70 -15.30 12.72
C ARG A 358 34.55 -14.88 13.64
N GLU A 359 34.82 -14.08 14.65
CA GLU A 359 33.78 -13.58 15.58
C GLU A 359 32.76 -12.71 14.84
N ILE A 360 33.20 -11.83 13.94
CA ILE A 360 32.32 -11.01 13.09
C ILE A 360 31.48 -11.90 12.16
N LEU A 361 32.09 -12.89 11.50
CA LEU A 361 31.37 -13.83 10.64
C LEU A 361 30.31 -14.63 11.41
N ILE A 362 30.61 -15.05 12.64
CA ILE A 362 29.65 -15.75 13.51
C ILE A 362 28.50 -14.82 13.91
N SER A 363 28.77 -13.56 14.25
CA SER A 363 27.74 -12.56 14.57
C SER A 363 26.82 -12.31 13.36
N ASN A 364 27.41 -12.07 12.19
CA ASN A 364 26.66 -11.85 10.96
C ASN A 364 25.80 -13.06 10.56
N LEU A 365 26.31 -14.27 10.79
CA LEU A 365 25.57 -15.50 10.57
C LEU A 365 24.36 -15.61 11.50
N HIS A 366 24.51 -15.28 12.79
CA HIS A 366 23.39 -15.27 13.73
C HIS A 366 22.34 -14.21 13.38
N GLU A 367 22.76 -13.01 12.94
CA GLU A 367 21.84 -11.96 12.50
C GLU A 367 21.10 -12.33 11.20
N ALA A 368 21.76 -13.05 10.30
CA ALA A 368 21.13 -13.60 9.10
C ALA A 368 20.09 -14.68 9.46
N GLU A 369 20.43 -15.61 10.35
CA GLU A 369 19.50 -16.65 10.83
C GLU A 369 18.26 -16.07 11.54
N GLU A 370 18.42 -14.99 12.32
CA GLU A 370 17.28 -14.30 12.93
C GLU A 370 16.39 -13.61 11.90
N ARG A 371 16.98 -12.98 10.87
CA ARG A 371 16.20 -12.37 9.78
C ARG A 371 15.43 -13.43 9.00
N ASP A 372 16.07 -14.54 8.67
CA ASP A 372 15.41 -15.67 7.99
C ASP A 372 14.26 -16.24 8.81
N ARG A 373 14.43 -16.38 10.14
CA ARG A 373 13.34 -16.81 11.02
C ARG A 373 12.16 -15.83 10.98
N LYS A 374 12.42 -14.53 11.02
CA LYS A 374 11.36 -13.50 10.91
C LYS A 374 10.64 -13.55 9.57
N TYR A 375 11.37 -13.75 8.47
CA TYR A 375 10.75 -13.89 7.15
C TYR A 375 9.92 -15.18 7.03
N GLN A 376 10.36 -16.29 7.60
CA GLN A 376 9.58 -17.53 7.64
C GLN A 376 8.29 -17.35 8.45
N GLU A 377 8.36 -16.72 9.63
CA GLU A 377 7.17 -16.43 10.45
C GLU A 377 6.19 -15.49 9.73
N GLN A 378 6.69 -14.51 8.99
CA GLN A 378 5.87 -13.61 8.19
C GLN A 378 5.22 -14.35 7.01
N SER A 379 5.98 -15.18 6.31
CA SER A 379 5.48 -16.01 5.20
C SER A 379 4.37 -16.97 5.64
N ILE A 380 4.49 -17.59 6.82
CA ILE A 380 3.44 -18.43 7.40
C ILE A 380 2.17 -17.61 7.67
N ARG A 381 2.29 -16.42 8.28
CA ARG A 381 1.16 -15.53 8.53
C ARG A 381 0.46 -15.07 7.25
N ASP A 382 1.24 -14.72 6.24
CA ASP A 382 0.70 -14.29 4.94
C ASP A 382 -0.02 -15.45 4.24
N THR A 383 0.52 -16.67 4.34
CA THR A 383 -0.12 -17.88 3.80
C THR A 383 -1.46 -18.17 4.49
N GLN A 384 -1.52 -18.06 5.83
CA GLN A 384 -2.78 -18.20 6.58
C GLN A 384 -3.81 -17.16 6.16
N ARG A 385 -3.39 -15.90 5.99
CA ARG A 385 -4.27 -14.82 5.53
C ARG A 385 -4.79 -15.05 4.11
N ILE A 386 -3.96 -15.59 3.22
CA ILE A 386 -4.37 -15.98 1.87
C ILE A 386 -5.43 -17.09 1.92
N GLU A 387 -5.28 -18.09 2.80
CA GLU A 387 -6.29 -19.14 2.98
C GLU A 387 -7.62 -18.61 3.52
N GLU A 388 -7.59 -17.68 4.47
CA GLU A 388 -8.79 -17.00 4.97
C GLU A 388 -9.50 -16.22 3.86
N LEU A 389 -8.74 -15.48 3.04
CA LEU A 389 -9.27 -14.76 1.89
C LEU A 389 -9.89 -15.71 0.85
N LYS A 390 -9.25 -16.86 0.57
CA LYS A 390 -9.83 -17.88 -0.33
C LYS A 390 -11.17 -18.40 0.19
N LYS A 391 -11.29 -18.69 1.48
CA LYS A 391 -12.56 -19.11 2.10
C LYS A 391 -13.63 -18.02 2.01
N ALA A 392 -13.26 -16.77 2.24
CA ALA A 392 -14.17 -15.63 2.11
C ALA A 392 -14.65 -15.43 0.67
N ILE A 393 -13.76 -15.57 -0.33
CA ILE A 393 -14.11 -15.49 -1.76
C ILE A 393 -15.06 -16.62 -2.15
N GLN A 394 -14.79 -17.85 -1.73
CA GLN A 394 -15.70 -18.98 -1.99
C GLN A 394 -17.09 -18.74 -1.41
N LYS A 395 -17.16 -18.22 -0.18
CA LYS A 395 -18.44 -17.88 0.46
C LYS A 395 -19.18 -16.80 -0.32
N TYR A 396 -18.48 -15.76 -0.76
CA TYR A 396 -19.08 -14.71 -1.58
C TYR A 396 -19.57 -15.22 -2.95
N GLU A 397 -18.82 -16.10 -3.61
CA GLU A 397 -19.23 -16.72 -4.87
C GLU A 397 -20.49 -17.60 -4.68
N GLN A 398 -20.56 -18.35 -3.58
CA GLN A 398 -21.74 -19.14 -3.23
C GLN A 398 -22.96 -18.25 -3.00
N GLU A 399 -22.82 -17.19 -2.20
CA GLU A 399 -23.89 -16.21 -1.94
C GLU A 399 -24.35 -15.52 -3.24
N LYS A 400 -23.41 -15.23 -4.15
CA LYS A 400 -23.72 -14.68 -5.48
C LYS A 400 -24.52 -15.66 -6.33
N THR A 401 -24.12 -16.94 -6.37
CA THR A 401 -24.87 -17.97 -7.12
C THR A 401 -26.27 -18.17 -6.55
N ASP A 402 -26.42 -18.16 -5.22
CA ASP A 402 -27.71 -18.30 -4.56
C ASP A 402 -28.62 -17.08 -4.86
N CYS A 403 -28.06 -15.87 -4.85
CA CYS A 403 -28.77 -14.66 -5.25
C CYS A 403 -29.21 -14.69 -6.71
N LEU A 404 -28.35 -15.14 -7.62
CA LEU A 404 -28.70 -15.27 -9.04
C LEU A 404 -29.82 -16.30 -9.25
N ALA A 405 -29.76 -17.44 -8.58
CA ALA A 405 -30.83 -18.45 -8.62
C ALA A 405 -32.17 -17.90 -8.07
N GLN A 406 -32.13 -17.07 -7.03
CA GLN A 406 -33.33 -16.38 -6.53
C GLN A 406 -33.88 -15.38 -7.55
N ILE A 407 -33.02 -14.63 -8.24
CA ILE A 407 -33.44 -13.70 -9.28
C ILE A 407 -34.08 -14.46 -10.46
N ASP A 408 -33.47 -15.55 -10.91
CA ASP A 408 -34.03 -16.39 -11.98
C ASP A 408 -35.38 -16.97 -11.56
N LYS A 409 -35.52 -17.42 -10.31
CA LYS A 409 -36.81 -17.88 -9.79
C LYS A 409 -37.87 -16.76 -9.79
N ILE A 410 -37.52 -15.56 -9.35
CA ILE A 410 -38.42 -14.39 -9.39
C ILE A 410 -38.82 -14.07 -10.83
N LYS A 411 -37.87 -14.14 -11.77
CA LYS A 411 -38.11 -13.93 -13.20
C LYS A 411 -39.05 -14.99 -13.76
N ASP A 412 -38.85 -16.26 -13.43
CA ASP A 412 -39.71 -17.36 -13.89
C ASP A 412 -41.12 -17.22 -13.30
N ASP A 413 -41.25 -16.90 -12.01
CA ASP A 413 -42.53 -16.63 -11.36
C ASP A 413 -43.25 -15.44 -12.00
N PHE A 414 -42.51 -14.39 -12.36
CA PHE A 414 -43.06 -13.23 -13.06
C PHE A 414 -43.52 -13.57 -14.48
N THR A 415 -42.71 -14.34 -15.22
CA THR A 415 -42.99 -14.69 -16.63
C THR A 415 -44.16 -15.67 -16.72
N ASN A 416 -44.25 -16.64 -15.80
CA ASN A 416 -45.34 -17.59 -15.73
C ASN A 416 -46.64 -16.98 -15.14
N GLY A 417 -46.52 -15.88 -14.38
CA GLY A 417 -47.66 -15.13 -13.84
C GLY A 417 -48.30 -14.15 -14.81
N LEU A 418 -47.69 -13.88 -15.98
CA LEU A 418 -48.28 -13.06 -17.02
C LEU A 418 -49.27 -13.91 -17.85
N PRO A 419 -50.58 -13.60 -17.85
CA PRO A 419 -51.51 -14.27 -18.75
C PRO A 419 -51.06 -14.00 -20.19
N SER A 420 -51.03 -15.04 -21.03
CA SER A 420 -50.72 -14.95 -22.46
C SER A 420 -51.56 -13.84 -23.09
N CYS A 421 -50.90 -12.73 -23.46
CA CYS A 421 -51.50 -11.60 -24.16
C CYS A 421 -51.94 -12.01 -25.57
N SER A 422 -53.03 -12.75 -25.68
CA SER A 422 -53.73 -13.04 -26.94
C SER A 422 -55.16 -12.47 -26.93
N GLY A 423 -55.43 -11.45 -26.10
CA GLY A 423 -56.78 -10.90 -25.93
C GLY A 423 -56.84 -9.43 -25.51
N LEU A 424 -55.98 -8.56 -26.05
CA LEU A 424 -55.97 -7.12 -25.75
C LEU A 424 -55.98 -6.29 -27.04
N GLU A 425 -57.10 -6.32 -27.76
CA GLU A 425 -57.41 -5.34 -28.82
C GLU A 425 -58.55 -4.38 -28.46
N SER A 426 -59.10 -4.38 -27.24
CA SER A 426 -60.31 -3.57 -26.97
C SER A 426 -60.50 -3.03 -25.56
N SER A 427 -59.49 -2.41 -24.93
CA SER A 427 -59.71 -1.77 -23.63
C SER A 427 -58.69 -0.67 -23.31
N GLY A 428 -59.23 0.51 -22.98
CA GLY A 428 -58.52 1.77 -22.83
C GLY A 428 -57.55 1.90 -21.64
N PRO A 429 -57.02 3.12 -21.40
CA PRO A 429 -55.86 3.40 -20.55
C PRO A 429 -56.00 3.03 -19.06
N SER A 430 -57.19 2.62 -18.63
CA SER A 430 -57.48 2.11 -17.28
C SER A 430 -56.96 0.69 -17.03
N GLN A 431 -56.85 -0.18 -18.04
CA GLN A 431 -56.29 -1.52 -17.86
C GLN A 431 -54.75 -1.54 -17.78
N LEU A 432 -54.07 -0.66 -18.51
CA LEU A 432 -52.60 -0.49 -18.40
C LEU A 432 -52.18 -0.06 -16.98
N ARG A 433 -53.00 0.75 -16.29
CA ARG A 433 -52.77 1.12 -14.88
C ARG A 433 -52.96 -0.06 -13.92
N ALA A 434 -53.95 -0.91 -14.16
CA ALA A 434 -54.18 -2.11 -13.34
C ALA A 434 -53.04 -3.12 -13.48
N SER A 435 -52.53 -3.32 -14.71
CA SER A 435 -51.35 -4.16 -14.96
C SER A 435 -50.09 -3.58 -14.31
N PHE A 436 -49.89 -2.25 -14.35
CA PHE A 436 -48.76 -1.59 -13.69
C PHE A 436 -48.81 -1.71 -12.16
N LEU A 437 -49.99 -1.56 -11.56
CA LEU A 437 -50.16 -1.74 -10.11
C LEU A 437 -49.92 -3.19 -9.70
N THR A 438 -50.34 -4.16 -10.51
CA THR A 438 -50.15 -5.59 -10.22
C THR A 438 -48.67 -5.98 -10.30
N VAL A 439 -47.93 -5.44 -11.28
CA VAL A 439 -46.47 -5.61 -11.42
C VAL A 439 -45.71 -4.95 -10.26
N ALA A 440 -46.10 -3.74 -9.83
CA ALA A 440 -45.52 -3.07 -8.67
C ALA A 440 -45.77 -3.84 -7.36
N HIS A 441 -46.96 -4.44 -7.22
CA HIS A 441 -47.33 -5.21 -6.03
C HIS A 441 -46.62 -6.57 -5.95
N LEU A 442 -46.25 -7.18 -7.08
CA LEU A 442 -45.43 -8.39 -7.16
C LEU A 442 -43.95 -8.12 -6.85
N LEU A 443 -43.40 -6.99 -7.32
CA LEU A 443 -42.03 -6.56 -7.05
C LEU A 443 -41.79 -6.18 -5.58
N LEU A 444 -42.81 -5.68 -4.88
CA LEU A 444 -42.72 -5.32 -3.46
C LEU A 444 -42.87 -6.51 -2.50
N ARG A 445 -43.45 -7.63 -2.94
CA ARG A 445 -43.81 -8.74 -2.05
C ARG A 445 -42.73 -9.82 -1.93
N ASN A 446 -41.80 -9.92 -2.88
CA ASN A 446 -40.84 -11.03 -2.97
C ASN A 446 -39.35 -10.63 -2.94
N VAL A 447 -39.01 -9.37 -2.66
CA VAL A 447 -37.60 -8.91 -2.64
C VAL A 447 -37.09 -8.81 -1.19
N PRO A 448 -36.15 -9.67 -0.74
CA PRO A 448 -35.77 -9.71 0.67
C PRO A 448 -34.75 -8.63 1.09
N SER A 449 -34.13 -7.91 0.15
CA SER A 449 -33.15 -6.89 0.48
C SER A 449 -33.12 -5.71 -0.50
N ALA A 450 -32.78 -4.53 0.01
CA ALA A 450 -32.68 -3.28 -0.73
C ALA A 450 -31.65 -3.30 -1.89
N LEU A 451 -30.69 -4.24 -1.84
CA LEU A 451 -29.66 -4.39 -2.88
C LEU A 451 -30.20 -5.06 -4.15
N ALA A 452 -31.09 -6.05 -3.99
CA ALA A 452 -31.75 -6.74 -5.10
C ALA A 452 -32.74 -5.82 -5.84
N LEU A 453 -33.41 -4.92 -5.10
CA LEU A 453 -34.28 -3.89 -5.65
C LEU A 453 -33.51 -2.88 -6.52
N LYS A 454 -32.25 -2.59 -6.17
CA LYS A 454 -31.38 -1.65 -6.90
C LYS A 454 -30.97 -2.19 -8.27
N PHE A 455 -30.66 -3.49 -8.36
CA PHE A 455 -30.31 -4.16 -9.63
C PHE A 455 -31.52 -4.34 -10.56
N LEU A 456 -32.66 -4.76 -10.00
CA LEU A 456 -33.89 -4.94 -10.77
C LEU A 456 -34.45 -3.61 -11.31
N LEU A 457 -34.33 -2.54 -10.53
CA LEU A 457 -34.73 -1.20 -10.97
C LEU A 457 -33.80 -0.65 -12.06
N THR A 458 -32.49 -0.91 -12.05
CA THR A 458 -31.62 -0.36 -13.10
C THR A 458 -31.95 -0.95 -14.48
N ASP A 459 -32.11 -2.26 -14.62
CA ASP A 459 -32.32 -2.87 -15.94
C ASP A 459 -33.78 -2.82 -16.39
N SER A 460 -34.74 -3.02 -15.49
CA SER A 460 -36.17 -2.98 -15.83
C SER A 460 -36.64 -1.55 -16.09
N PHE A 461 -36.12 -0.55 -15.35
CA PHE A 461 -36.47 0.85 -15.57
C PHE A 461 -35.80 1.40 -16.83
N LEU A 462 -34.59 0.95 -17.19
CA LEU A 462 -33.98 1.25 -18.50
C LEU A 462 -34.76 0.60 -19.66
N ALA A 463 -35.28 -0.62 -19.49
CA ALA A 463 -36.13 -1.26 -20.49
C ALA A 463 -37.47 -0.54 -20.66
N VAL A 464 -38.10 -0.10 -19.57
CA VAL A 464 -39.34 0.71 -19.60
C VAL A 464 -39.09 2.10 -20.18
N ILE A 465 -37.97 2.75 -19.85
CA ILE A 465 -37.57 4.03 -20.47
C ILE A 465 -37.30 3.85 -21.97
N ARG A 466 -36.67 2.75 -22.39
CA ARG A 466 -36.45 2.44 -23.82
C ARG A 466 -37.77 2.14 -24.55
N PHE A 467 -38.71 1.43 -23.92
CA PHE A 467 -40.05 1.18 -24.45
C PHE A 467 -40.86 2.49 -24.59
N CYS A 468 -40.83 3.35 -23.57
CA CYS A 468 -41.46 4.67 -23.61
C CYS A 468 -40.80 5.61 -24.63
N ARG A 469 -39.46 5.56 -24.80
CA ARG A 469 -38.74 6.31 -25.85
C ARG A 469 -39.03 5.77 -27.26
N GLY A 470 -39.25 4.47 -27.41
CA GLY A 470 -39.68 3.86 -28.67
C GLY A 470 -41.08 4.30 -29.10
N LEU A 471 -41.99 4.49 -28.15
CA LEU A 471 -43.34 5.00 -28.41
C LEU A 471 -43.37 6.50 -28.77
N THR A 472 -42.43 7.30 -28.27
CA THR A 472 -42.32 8.72 -28.68
C THR A 472 -41.80 8.91 -30.11
N HIS A 473 -41.15 7.91 -30.70
CA HIS A 473 -40.65 7.97 -32.08
C HIS A 473 -41.66 7.54 -33.16
N PHE A 474 -42.87 7.12 -32.79
CA PHE A 474 -43.96 6.83 -33.73
C PHE A 474 -44.84 8.06 -34.07
N GLY A 475 -44.58 9.22 -33.46
CA GLY A 475 -45.41 10.44 -33.60
C GLY A 475 -44.89 11.53 -34.54
N SER A 476 -43.69 11.40 -35.11
CA SER A 476 -43.14 12.44 -35.98
C SER A 476 -42.21 11.84 -37.04
N VAL A 477 -42.80 11.43 -38.16
CA VAL A 477 -42.07 11.12 -39.39
C VAL A 477 -41.86 12.43 -40.13
N GLU A 478 -40.71 13.06 -39.95
CA GLU A 478 -40.09 13.89 -40.98
C GLU A 478 -38.80 13.23 -41.42
N VAL A 479 -38.68 13.13 -42.75
CA VAL A 479 -37.67 12.39 -43.48
C VAL A 479 -36.46 13.29 -43.75
N SER A 480 -35.27 12.65 -43.76
CA SER A 480 -34.03 13.02 -44.48
C SER A 480 -32.86 13.59 -43.62
N PRO A 481 -31.59 13.49 -44.09
CA PRO A 481 -30.77 12.29 -43.89
C PRO A 481 -29.31 12.60 -43.42
N ASN A 482 -28.65 11.59 -42.84
CA ASN A 482 -27.21 11.47 -42.56
C ASN A 482 -26.54 12.51 -41.61
N PRO A 483 -25.63 12.02 -40.76
CA PRO A 483 -24.24 12.23 -41.11
C PRO A 483 -23.35 11.00 -40.89
N GLU A 484 -22.43 10.87 -41.83
CA GLU A 484 -21.24 10.03 -41.75
C GLU A 484 -20.37 10.37 -40.53
N MET A 485 -19.67 9.33 -40.07
CA MET A 485 -18.31 9.29 -39.54
C MET A 485 -17.68 10.63 -39.11
N TYR A 486 -17.17 10.70 -37.89
CA TYR A 486 -15.74 10.95 -37.65
C TYR A 486 -15.33 10.44 -36.26
N PHE A 487 -14.61 9.34 -36.26
CA PHE A 487 -13.58 9.03 -35.28
C PHE A 487 -12.48 10.09 -35.38
N ASN A 488 -12.03 10.63 -34.25
CA ASN A 488 -10.62 10.92 -33.93
C ASN A 488 -10.53 11.67 -32.58
N GLY A 489 -9.92 11.05 -31.58
CA GLY A 489 -9.02 11.77 -30.67
C GLY A 489 -7.58 11.61 -31.19
N PRO A 490 -6.54 11.94 -30.42
CA PRO A 490 -6.48 12.86 -29.28
C PRO A 490 -5.24 13.78 -29.34
N SER A 491 -5.29 15.01 -28.80
CA SER A 491 -4.11 15.73 -28.30
C SER A 491 -4.46 17.17 -27.92
N GLU A 492 -4.28 17.54 -26.65
CA GLU A 492 -3.25 18.51 -26.23
C GLU A 492 -3.48 18.96 -24.78
N LEU A 493 -2.43 18.75 -23.99
CA LEU A 493 -2.12 19.45 -22.75
C LEU A 493 -1.96 20.95 -23.01
N ARG A 494 -2.73 21.81 -22.33
CA ARG A 494 -2.21 23.12 -21.91
C ARG A 494 -2.66 23.49 -20.50
N LYS A 495 -1.65 23.62 -19.66
CA LYS A 495 -1.58 24.40 -18.42
C LYS A 495 -2.37 25.70 -18.53
N ILE A 496 -3.16 26.04 -17.53
CA ILE A 496 -3.37 27.44 -17.14
C ILE A 496 -3.12 27.57 -15.64
N SER A 497 -2.28 28.55 -15.39
CA SER A 497 -1.77 29.09 -14.15
C SER A 497 -2.84 29.72 -13.27
N LYS A 498 -2.57 29.67 -11.96
CA LYS A 498 -2.96 30.61 -10.91
C LYS A 498 -3.44 31.99 -11.40
N GLU A 499 -4.61 32.39 -10.91
CA GLU A 499 -4.82 33.54 -10.02
C GLU A 499 -5.88 33.17 -8.97
#